data_AF-A0A920F9A7-F1
#
_entry.id   AF-A0A920F9A7-F1
#
_cell.length_a   1.000
_cell.length_b   1.000
_cell.length_c   1.000
_cell.angle_alpha   90.00
_cell.angle_beta   90.00
_cell.angle_gamma   90.00
#
_symmetry.space_group_name_H-M   'P 1'
#
loop_
_entity.id
_entity.type
_entity.pdbx_description
1 polymer ?
#
loop_
_entity_poly.entity_id
_entity_poly.type
_entity_poly.pdbx_seq_one_letter_code
_entity_poly.pdbx_strand_id
1 'polypeptide(L)'
;MFKLAATGATLAIHLSIRNLRFIRREIEPYYGLKCPVVIIYRASWPDQKIIKTDIENMVDAARRERITRTALILVGSVLENQDFEDSALYDPTKPHLLRNKRT
;
A
#
# COMPACT_ATOMS: atom_id res chain seq x y z
N MET A 1 -18.23 1.42 -10.12
CA MET A 1 -17.37 0.70 -11.10
C MET A 1 -15.93 1.16 -10.92
N PHE A 2 -15.23 0.62 -9.92
CA PHE A 2 -13.78 0.74 -9.76
C PHE A 2 -13.09 -0.07 -10.87
N LYS A 3 -13.07 0.45 -12.11
CA LYS A 3 -12.53 -0.26 -13.30
C LYS A 3 -11.09 -0.73 -13.11
N LEU A 4 -10.30 0.02 -12.34
CA LEU A 4 -8.91 -0.33 -12.04
C LEU A 4 -8.79 -1.52 -11.07
N ALA A 5 -9.76 -1.75 -10.18
CA ALA A 5 -9.74 -2.90 -9.27
C ALA A 5 -9.90 -4.22 -10.03
N ALA A 6 -10.67 -4.21 -11.13
CA ALA A 6 -10.94 -5.39 -11.94
C ALA A 6 -9.69 -5.98 -12.62
N THR A 7 -8.59 -5.21 -12.72
CA THR A 7 -7.34 -5.71 -13.31
C THR A 7 -6.51 -6.54 -12.33
N GLY A 8 -6.86 -6.53 -11.03
CA GLY A 8 -6.04 -7.17 -9.98
C GLY A 8 -4.72 -6.45 -9.69
N ALA A 9 -4.50 -5.26 -10.26
CA ALA A 9 -3.30 -4.46 -9.99
C ALA A 9 -3.22 -4.00 -8.53
N THR A 10 -2.05 -3.57 -8.09
CA THR A 10 -1.92 -2.88 -6.80
C THR A 10 -2.54 -1.49 -6.91
N LEU A 11 -3.40 -1.12 -5.95
CA LEU A 11 -4.04 0.20 -5.93
C LEU A 11 -3.36 1.12 -4.93
N ALA A 12 -3.14 2.37 -5.34
CA ALA A 12 -2.70 3.46 -4.48
C ALA A 12 -3.77 4.55 -4.45
N ILE A 13 -4.56 4.59 -3.39
CA ILE A 13 -5.74 5.46 -3.27
C ILE A 13 -5.39 6.66 -2.39
N HIS A 14 -5.53 7.85 -2.96
CA HIS A 14 -5.22 9.13 -2.32
C HIS A 14 -6.49 9.86 -1.91
N LEU A 15 -6.36 10.78 -0.94
CA LEU A 15 -7.38 11.78 -0.55
C LEU A 15 -8.75 11.20 -0.12
N SER A 16 -8.84 9.90 0.14
CA SER A 16 -10.13 9.20 0.28
C SER A 16 -10.32 8.47 1.61
N ILE A 17 -9.50 8.78 2.62
CA ILE A 17 -9.55 8.13 3.94
C ILE A 17 -10.92 8.23 4.64
N ARG A 18 -11.66 9.31 4.40
CA ARG A 18 -13.03 9.49 4.93
C ARG A 18 -14.05 8.59 4.24
N ASN A 19 -13.75 8.14 3.03
CA ASN A 19 -14.60 7.32 2.18
C ASN A 19 -14.22 5.84 2.24
N LEU A 20 -13.50 5.39 3.29
CA LEU A 20 -13.06 3.99 3.43
C LEU A 20 -14.19 2.96 3.32
N ARG A 21 -15.39 3.26 3.81
CA ARG A 21 -16.56 2.36 3.66
C ARG A 21 -16.97 2.18 2.20
N PHE A 22 -16.94 3.27 1.43
CA PHE A 22 -17.21 3.21 0.00
C PHE A 22 -16.11 2.46 -0.75
N ILE A 23 -14.84 2.77 -0.44
CA ILE A 23 -13.68 2.08 -1.02
C ILE A 23 -13.81 0.58 -0.80
N ARG A 24 -13.95 0.13 0.46
CA ARG A 24 -14.12 -1.29 0.82
C ARG A 24 -15.17 -1.95 -0.07
N ARG A 25 -16.37 -1.38 -0.14
CA ARG A 25 -17.48 -1.95 -0.92
C ARG A 25 -17.16 -2.06 -2.42
N GLU A 26 -16.43 -1.10 -2.99
CA GLU A 26 -16.09 -1.12 -4.41
C GLU A 26 -14.94 -2.07 -4.76
N ILE A 27 -14.02 -2.33 -3.82
CA ILE A 27 -12.83 -3.18 -4.08
C ILE A 27 -13.02 -4.62 -3.61
N GLU A 28 -13.86 -4.86 -2.59
CA GLU A 28 -14.11 -6.18 -2.00
C GLU A 28 -14.50 -7.25 -3.05
N PRO A 29 -15.36 -6.98 -4.05
CA PRO A 29 -15.70 -7.97 -5.08
C PRO A 29 -14.52 -8.44 -5.95
N TYR A 30 -13.42 -7.67 -6.01
CA TYR A 30 -12.28 -7.96 -6.89
C TYR A 30 -11.09 -8.56 -6.14
N TYR A 31 -10.88 -8.15 -4.89
CA TYR A 31 -9.72 -8.55 -4.10
C TYR A 31 -10.06 -9.54 -2.96
N GLY A 32 -11.32 -9.62 -2.55
CA GLY A 32 -11.76 -10.42 -1.40
C GLY A 32 -11.42 -9.80 -0.05
N LEU A 33 -12.12 -10.22 0.99
CA LEU A 33 -12.04 -9.62 2.35
C LEU A 33 -10.66 -9.69 2.99
N LYS A 34 -9.87 -10.70 2.65
CA LYS A 34 -8.53 -10.94 3.22
C LYS A 34 -7.39 -10.27 2.48
N CYS A 35 -7.66 -9.60 1.36
CA CYS A 35 -6.60 -8.89 0.66
C CYS A 35 -5.98 -7.82 1.56
N PRO A 36 -4.65 -7.73 1.63
CA PRO A 36 -4.01 -6.77 2.50
C PRO A 36 -4.20 -5.34 2.03
N VAL A 37 -4.25 -4.48 3.03
CA VAL A 37 -4.36 -3.05 2.91
C VAL A 37 -3.33 -2.43 3.85
N VAL A 38 -2.62 -1.42 3.37
CA VAL A 38 -1.73 -0.60 4.19
C VAL A 38 -2.20 0.85 4.12
N ILE A 39 -2.54 1.42 5.27
CA ILE A 39 -2.90 2.83 5.40
C ILE A 39 -1.69 3.57 5.97
N ILE A 40 -1.14 4.50 5.18
CA ILE A 40 0.04 5.28 5.54
C ILE A 40 -0.41 6.71 5.80
N TYR A 41 -0.41 7.12 7.07
CA TYR A 41 -0.69 8.49 7.47
C TYR A 41 0.58 9.33 7.37
N ARG A 42 0.50 10.48 6.67
CA ARG A 42 1.61 11.42 6.47
C ARG A 42 2.93 10.72 6.13
N ALA A 43 2.90 9.97 5.02
CA ALA A 43 4.09 9.33 4.46
C ALA A 43 5.27 10.32 4.43
N SER A 44 6.45 9.84 4.81
CA SER A 44 7.74 10.54 4.95
C SER A 44 7.85 11.65 6.01
N TRP A 45 6.79 11.92 6.77
CA TRP A 45 6.84 12.92 7.85
C TRP A 45 7.39 12.30 9.14
N PRO A 46 7.92 13.10 10.09
CA PRO A 46 8.47 12.58 11.35
C PRO A 46 7.48 11.76 12.19
N ASP A 47 6.19 12.03 12.04
CA ASP A 47 5.08 11.40 12.75
C ASP A 47 4.22 10.52 11.83
N GLN A 48 4.86 9.96 10.80
CA GLN A 48 4.27 8.93 9.93
C GLN A 48 3.73 7.76 10.76
N LYS A 49 2.56 7.25 10.38
CA LYS A 49 2.03 5.97 10.88
C LYS A 49 1.75 5.02 9.73
N ILE A 50 2.15 3.76 9.88
CA ILE A 50 1.85 2.68 8.94
C ILE A 50 0.90 1.71 9.65
N ILE A 51 -0.32 1.59 9.14
CA ILE A 51 -1.34 0.67 9.64
C ILE A 51 -1.48 -0.46 8.62
N LYS A 52 -1.04 -1.66 8.96
CA LYS A 52 -1.29 -2.88 8.17
C LYS A 52 -2.62 -3.50 8.61
N THR A 53 -3.45 -3.90 7.65
CA THR A 53 -4.79 -4.47 7.86
C THR A 53 -5.19 -5.27 6.61
N ASP A 54 -6.40 -5.82 6.59
CA ASP A 54 -7.06 -6.35 5.39
C ASP A 54 -8.28 -5.49 5.02
N ILE A 55 -8.93 -5.81 3.88
CA ILE A 55 -10.14 -5.13 3.40
C ILE A 55 -11.28 -5.23 4.43
N GLU A 56 -11.40 -6.36 5.13
CA GLU A 56 -12.41 -6.59 6.17
C GLU A 56 -12.32 -5.53 7.29
N ASN A 57 -11.10 -5.31 7.80
CA ASN A 57 -10.85 -4.53 9.02
C ASN A 57 -10.38 -3.09 8.78
N MET A 58 -10.14 -2.68 7.52
CA MET A 58 -9.50 -1.39 7.21
C MET A 58 -10.24 -0.16 7.77
N VAL A 59 -11.58 -0.22 7.87
CA VAL A 59 -12.40 0.87 8.40
C VAL A 59 -12.17 1.05 9.90
N ASP A 60 -12.14 -0.04 10.65
CA ASP A 60 -11.99 0.00 12.10
C ASP A 60 -10.54 0.25 12.50
N ALA A 61 -9.58 -0.26 11.73
CA ALA A 61 -8.16 0.04 11.88
C ALA A 61 -7.89 1.55 11.77
N ALA A 62 -8.46 2.23 10.76
CA ALA A 62 -8.30 3.68 10.58
C ALA A 62 -8.97 4.50 11.70
N ARG A 63 -10.15 4.04 12.18
CA ARG A 63 -10.88 4.69 13.28
C ARG A 63 -10.13 4.62 14.60
N ARG A 64 -9.58 3.45 14.94
CA ARG A 64 -8.77 3.23 16.15
C ARG A 64 -7.60 4.20 16.23
N GLU A 65 -6.94 4.44 15.09
CA GLU A 65 -5.81 5.37 14.99
C GLU A 65 -6.21 6.85 14.79
N ARG A 66 -7.52 7.14 14.73
CA ARG A 66 -8.09 8.50 14.52
C ARG A 66 -7.57 9.18 13.25
N ILE A 67 -7.32 8.41 12.19
CA ILE A 67 -6.85 8.95 10.91
C ILE A 67 -8.01 9.55 10.13
N THR A 68 -8.02 10.88 9.97
CA THR A 68 -9.16 11.59 9.33
C THR A 68 -8.78 12.32 8.03
N ARG A 69 -7.49 12.49 7.75
CA ARG A 69 -6.93 13.22 6.59
C ARG A 69 -5.52 12.69 6.27
N THR A 70 -4.97 13.11 5.12
CA THR A 70 -3.56 12.93 4.74
C THR A 70 -3.08 11.49 4.90
N ALA A 71 -3.78 10.56 4.25
CA ALA A 71 -3.41 9.16 4.24
C ALA A 71 -3.40 8.61 2.81
N LEU A 72 -2.42 7.77 2.54
CA LEU A 72 -2.30 6.92 1.37
C LEU A 72 -2.81 5.53 1.73
N ILE A 73 -3.71 4.97 0.93
CA ILE A 73 -4.22 3.62 1.13
C ILE A 73 -3.67 2.76 0.00
N LEU A 74 -2.84 1.78 0.34
CA LEU A 74 -2.33 0.76 -0.58
C LEU A 74 -3.18 -0.50 -0.43
N VAL A 75 -3.56 -1.12 -1.54
CA VAL A 75 -4.34 -2.38 -1.57
C VAL A 75 -3.69 -3.34 -2.56
N GLY A 76 -3.48 -4.58 -2.14
CA GLY A 76 -3.06 -5.65 -3.05
C GLY A 76 -2.20 -6.72 -2.37
N SER A 77 -2.16 -7.92 -2.97
CA SER A 77 -1.41 -9.08 -2.48
C SER A 77 0.11 -8.87 -2.43
N VAL A 78 0.64 -7.89 -3.16
CA VAL A 78 2.07 -7.50 -3.08
C VAL A 78 2.49 -7.12 -1.66
N LEU A 79 1.54 -6.77 -0.79
CA LEU A 79 1.77 -6.37 0.59
C LEU A 79 1.88 -7.56 1.57
N GLU A 80 1.60 -8.80 1.15
CA GLU A 80 1.69 -10.01 2.01
C GLU A 80 3.12 -10.46 2.25
N ASN A 81 3.96 -10.40 1.22
CA ASN A 81 5.26 -11.03 1.21
C ASN A 81 6.36 -9.99 1.39
N GLN A 82 7.15 -10.12 2.46
CA GLN A 82 8.33 -9.28 2.72
C GLN A 82 9.64 -10.03 2.50
N ASP A 83 9.57 -11.33 2.22
CA ASP A 83 10.73 -12.18 1.95
C ASP A 83 11.12 -12.07 0.46
N PHE A 84 11.62 -10.89 0.08
CA PHE A 84 12.23 -10.67 -1.22
C PHE A 84 13.51 -9.83 -1.06
N GLU A 85 14.50 -10.09 -1.92
CA GLU A 85 15.70 -9.25 -1.94
C GLU A 85 15.36 -7.83 -2.38
N ASP A 86 15.92 -6.85 -1.68
CA ASP A 86 15.79 -5.46 -2.06
C ASP A 86 16.32 -5.21 -3.49
N SER A 87 15.70 -4.24 -4.15
CA SER A 87 16.13 -3.84 -5.49
C SER A 87 17.57 -3.33 -5.46
N ALA A 88 18.43 -3.97 -6.25
CA ALA A 88 19.81 -3.55 -6.43
C ALA A 88 19.96 -2.24 -7.24
N LEU A 89 18.86 -1.64 -7.70
CA LEU A 89 18.87 -0.48 -8.59
C LEU A 89 19.70 0.68 -8.05
N TYR A 90 19.68 0.88 -6.72
CA TYR A 90 20.44 1.93 -6.04
C TYR A 90 21.48 1.38 -5.06
N ASP A 91 21.68 0.07 -4.99
CA ASP A 91 22.70 -0.54 -4.13
C ASP A 91 24.08 -0.11 -4.63
N PRO A 92 24.91 0.59 -3.84
CA PRO A 92 26.20 1.09 -4.28
C PRO A 92 27.24 0.00 -4.58
N THR A 93 26.99 -1.23 -4.13
CA THR A 93 27.92 -2.36 -4.25
C THR A 93 27.64 -3.25 -5.47
N LYS A 94 26.42 -3.20 -6.04
CA LYS A 94 26.06 -4.02 -7.21
C LYS A 94 26.52 -3.36 -8.52
N PRO A 95 27.35 -4.01 -9.35
CA PRO A 95 27.66 -3.45 -10.67
C PRO A 95 26.41 -3.36 -11.55
N HIS A 96 26.35 -2.33 -12.39
CA HIS A 96 25.32 -2.17 -13.42
C HIS A 96 25.93 -1.51 -14.66
N LEU A 97 25.15 -1.36 -15.74
CA LEU A 97 25.63 -0.86 -17.04
C LEU A 97 26.47 0.43 -16.99
N LEU A 98 26.16 1.33 -16.05
CA LEU A 98 26.86 2.62 -15.88
C LEU A 98 27.88 2.61 -14.73
N ARG A 99 28.03 1.48 -14.03
CA ARG A 99 29.02 1.26 -12.98
C ARG A 99 29.60 -0.14 -13.10
N ASN A 100 30.55 -0.29 -14.01
CA ASN A 100 31.32 -1.52 -14.14
C ASN A 100 32.23 -1.70 -12.92
N LYS A 101 32.39 -2.96 -12.48
CA LYS A 101 33.46 -3.31 -11.53
C LYS A 101 34.79 -2.93 -12.19
N ARG A 102 35.58 -2.08 -11.54
CA ARG A 102 36.97 -1.84 -11.95
C ARG A 102 37.74 -3.13 -11.65
N THR A 103 38.10 -3.87 -12.69
CA THR A 103 39.12 -4.93 -12.66
C THR A 103 40.48 -4.37 -12.34
#